data_AF-A0A0L7QZY4-F1
#
_entry.id   AF-A0A0L7QZY4-F1
#
_cell.length_a   1.000
_cell.length_b   1.000
_cell.length_c   1.000
_cell.angle_alpha   90.00
_cell.angle_beta   90.00
_cell.angle_gamma   90.00
#
_symmetry.space_group_name_H-M   'P 1'
#
loop_
_entity.id
_entity.type
_entity.pdbx_description
1 polymer ?
#
loop_
_entity_poly.entity_id
_entity_poly.type
_entity_poly.pdbx_seq_one_letter_code
_entity_poly.pdbx_strand_id
1 'polypeptide(L)'
;MDHEGAQCKLVVDERSSSRLVPRRSSTGSCNAQSFILQVLRTAELFRNAAEAGPLDIVKLCKGDKVLNISTNLPANTPDSPYVLQIVGAHPASSGVIEAEVLWALERRVAALERQLREHQEALYATPTLALRELKRQVDSFKNKLEHNDHLSWLSFYKQLPEPLYADSCRRLQYRRKSDSMKRKVREKFLNMW
;
A
#
# COMPACT_ATOMS: atom_id res chain seq x y z
N MET A 1 -37.03 -25.47 61.02
CA MET A 1 -36.48 -26.38 59.99
C MET A 1 -36.37 -25.63 58.67
N ASP A 2 -35.55 -24.58 58.70
CA ASP A 2 -34.30 -24.44 57.94
C ASP A 2 -34.34 -24.82 56.47
N HIS A 3 -34.39 -23.80 55.61
CA HIS A 3 -33.64 -23.82 54.36
C HIS A 3 -32.88 -22.50 54.21
N GLU A 4 -31.58 -22.60 54.49
CA GLU A 4 -30.55 -21.60 54.27
C GLU A 4 -30.47 -21.17 52.81
N GLY A 5 -30.37 -19.86 52.60
CA GLY A 5 -30.04 -19.27 51.31
C GLY A 5 -28.56 -19.45 50.99
N ALA A 6 -28.26 -20.08 49.86
CA ALA A 6 -26.92 -20.12 49.30
C ALA A 6 -26.72 -18.92 48.35
N GLN A 7 -26.06 -17.87 48.87
CA GLN A 7 -25.45 -16.81 48.06
C GLN A 7 -24.12 -17.33 47.49
N CYS A 8 -24.02 -17.52 46.19
CA CYS A 8 -22.74 -17.77 45.53
C CYS A 8 -22.06 -16.44 45.19
N LYS A 9 -21.16 -15.99 46.07
CA LYS A 9 -20.14 -14.97 45.76
C LYS A 9 -19.20 -15.52 44.68
N LEU A 10 -19.04 -14.79 43.58
CA LEU A 10 -17.92 -14.98 42.66
C LEU A 10 -16.69 -14.30 43.26
N VAL A 11 -15.83 -15.08 43.89
CA VAL A 11 -14.46 -14.67 44.22
C VAL A 11 -13.61 -14.92 42.99
N VAL A 12 -13.01 -13.86 42.44
CA VAL A 12 -12.02 -13.96 41.36
C VAL A 12 -10.71 -14.39 42.00
N ASP A 13 -10.30 -15.63 41.76
CA ASP A 13 -8.99 -16.14 42.17
C ASP A 13 -7.99 -15.90 41.03
N GLU A 14 -7.21 -14.82 41.16
CA GLU A 14 -6.05 -14.55 40.32
C GLU A 14 -4.85 -15.42 40.75
N ARG A 15 -4.87 -16.69 40.39
CA ARG A 15 -3.66 -17.54 40.18
C ARG A 15 -4.10 -18.99 39.99
N SER A 16 -4.14 -19.44 38.75
CA SER A 16 -3.69 -20.80 38.37
C SER A 16 -3.79 -20.99 36.87
N SER A 17 -2.62 -20.94 36.24
CA SER A 17 -2.38 -21.43 34.88
C SER A 17 -2.55 -22.95 34.88
N SER A 18 -3.74 -23.43 34.54
CA SER A 18 -4.07 -24.85 34.49
C SER A 18 -4.61 -25.24 33.12
N ARG A 19 -3.65 -25.52 32.23
CA ARG A 19 -3.67 -26.46 31.10
C ARG A 19 -5.01 -27.24 30.97
N LEU A 20 -5.88 -26.80 30.06
CA LEU A 20 -7.11 -27.51 29.69
C LEU A 20 -6.76 -28.80 28.94
N VAL A 21 -6.96 -29.95 29.59
CA VAL A 21 -6.91 -31.27 28.93
C VAL A 21 -8.31 -31.60 28.41
N PRO A 22 -8.50 -31.94 27.13
CA PRO A 22 -9.83 -32.30 26.61
C PRO A 22 -10.18 -33.71 27.06
N ARG A 23 -11.19 -33.86 27.93
CA ARG A 23 -11.90 -35.12 28.09
C ARG A 23 -12.72 -35.40 26.83
N ARG A 24 -12.30 -36.43 26.07
CA ARG A 24 -13.05 -36.94 24.92
C ARG A 24 -14.29 -37.70 25.42
N SER A 25 -15.46 -37.23 25.02
CA SER A 25 -16.66 -38.07 24.90
C SER A 25 -17.23 -37.92 23.49
N SER A 26 -17.08 -39.01 22.73
CA SER A 26 -17.93 -39.50 21.63
C SER A 26 -18.57 -38.52 20.64
N THR A 27 -18.02 -38.58 19.41
CA THR A 27 -18.73 -38.57 18.12
C THR A 27 -19.71 -37.42 17.84
N GLY A 28 -19.13 -36.30 17.42
CA GLY A 28 -19.70 -35.43 16.39
C GLY A 28 -18.57 -35.04 15.45
N SER A 29 -18.65 -35.38 14.17
CA SER A 29 -17.71 -34.88 13.16
C SER A 29 -17.99 -33.40 12.95
N CYS A 30 -17.39 -32.55 13.79
CA CYS A 30 -17.47 -31.11 13.66
C CYS A 30 -16.49 -30.70 12.55
N ASN A 31 -16.98 -30.39 11.36
CA ASN A 31 -16.14 -29.82 10.30
C ASN A 31 -15.50 -28.52 10.84
N ALA A 32 -14.17 -28.46 10.92
CA ALA A 32 -13.43 -27.29 11.40
C ALA A 32 -13.79 -26.02 10.61
N GLN A 33 -14.14 -26.15 9.33
CA GLN A 33 -14.64 -25.02 8.52
C GLN A 33 -15.98 -24.51 9.03
N SER A 34 -16.90 -25.38 9.42
CA SER A 34 -18.20 -25.00 10.00
C SER A 34 -18.02 -24.25 11.33
N PHE A 35 -17.08 -24.72 12.17
CA PHE A 35 -16.77 -24.07 13.44
C PHE A 35 -16.16 -22.67 13.25
N ILE A 36 -15.17 -22.51 12.36
CA ILE A 36 -14.56 -21.21 12.07
C ILE A 36 -15.59 -20.23 11.51
N LEU A 37 -16.46 -20.70 10.60
CA LEU A 37 -17.52 -19.88 10.02
C LEU A 37 -18.53 -19.42 11.09
N GLN A 38 -18.88 -20.31 12.02
CA GLN A 38 -19.76 -20.00 13.15
C GLN A 38 -19.14 -18.96 14.11
N VAL A 39 -17.83 -19.09 14.40
CA VAL A 39 -17.10 -18.17 15.26
C VAL A 39 -16.98 -16.79 14.63
N LEU A 40 -16.61 -16.70 13.35
CA LEU A 40 -16.53 -15.43 12.63
C LEU A 40 -17.89 -14.72 12.55
N ARG A 41 -18.98 -15.46 12.30
CA ARG A 41 -20.35 -14.91 12.31
C ARG A 41 -20.75 -14.37 13.69
N THR A 42 -20.34 -15.05 14.75
CA THR A 42 -20.61 -14.59 16.12
C THR A 42 -19.81 -13.32 16.42
N ALA A 43 -18.55 -13.26 15.99
CA ALA A 43 -17.71 -12.07 16.14
C ALA A 43 -18.28 -10.84 15.41
N GLU A 44 -18.86 -11.02 14.22
CA GLU A 44 -19.51 -9.93 13.49
C GLU A 44 -20.75 -9.39 14.20
N LEU A 45 -21.59 -10.25 14.77
CA LEU A 45 -22.76 -9.83 15.56
C LEU A 45 -22.36 -8.94 16.74
N PHE A 46 -21.29 -9.31 17.44
CA PHE A 46 -20.83 -8.60 18.64
C PHE A 46 -19.90 -7.43 18.37
N ARG A 47 -19.47 -7.20 17.13
CA ARG A 47 -18.58 -6.06 16.78
C ARG A 47 -19.19 -4.74 17.24
N ASN A 48 -20.44 -4.48 16.88
CA ASN A 48 -21.14 -3.24 17.24
C ASN A 48 -21.36 -3.12 18.75
N ALA A 49 -21.46 -4.23 19.48
CA ALA A 49 -21.51 -4.20 20.94
C ALA A 49 -20.14 -3.97 21.57
N ALA A 50 -19.06 -4.43 20.93
CA ALA A 50 -17.69 -4.22 21.38
C ALA A 50 -17.21 -2.79 21.13
N GLU A 51 -17.70 -2.15 20.06
CA GLU A 51 -17.42 -0.75 19.72
C GLU A 51 -18.36 0.24 20.41
N ALA A 52 -19.50 -0.23 20.95
CA ALA A 52 -20.42 0.60 21.70
C ALA A 52 -19.80 1.08 23.01
N GLY A 53 -19.99 2.37 23.30
CA GLY A 53 -19.63 2.95 24.59
C GLY A 53 -20.51 2.43 25.74
N PRO A 54 -20.08 2.58 27.00
CA PRO A 54 -20.80 2.06 28.18
C PRO A 54 -22.18 2.68 28.40
N LEU A 55 -22.46 3.80 27.73
CA LEU A 55 -23.74 4.53 27.80
C LEU A 55 -24.54 4.44 26.49
N ASP A 56 -24.03 3.70 25.51
CA ASP A 56 -24.70 3.52 24.23
C ASP A 56 -25.84 2.51 24.35
N ILE A 57 -26.93 2.79 23.65
CA ILE A 57 -28.08 1.89 23.59
C ILE A 57 -27.95 1.03 22.35
N VAL A 58 -27.76 -0.27 22.56
CA VAL A 58 -27.69 -1.27 21.49
C VAL A 58 -29.00 -2.05 21.42
N LYS A 59 -29.54 -2.25 20.21
CA LYS A 59 -30.74 -3.06 19.97
C LYS A 59 -30.47 -4.19 18.97
N LEU A 60 -31.08 -5.34 19.21
CA LEU A 60 -31.06 -6.46 18.28
C LEU A 60 -32.05 -6.19 17.14
N CYS A 61 -31.59 -6.30 15.90
CA CYS A 61 -32.39 -6.04 14.71
C CYS A 61 -32.32 -7.21 13.72
N LYS A 62 -33.36 -7.37 12.91
CA LYS A 62 -33.39 -8.26 11.73
C LYS A 62 -33.97 -7.48 10.56
N GLY A 63 -33.11 -7.04 9.64
CA GLY A 63 -33.46 -5.98 8.69
C GLY A 63 -33.89 -4.72 9.46
N ASP A 64 -35.01 -4.11 9.07
CA ASP A 64 -35.53 -2.89 9.72
C ASP A 64 -36.34 -3.15 11.00
N LYS A 65 -36.47 -4.41 11.43
CA LYS A 65 -37.27 -4.78 12.61
C LYS A 65 -36.39 -4.90 13.85
N VAL A 66 -36.71 -4.11 14.86
CA VAL A 66 -36.17 -4.24 16.22
C VAL A 66 -36.81 -5.42 16.94
N LEU A 67 -35.99 -6.24 17.59
CA LEU A 67 -36.40 -7.46 18.28
C LEU A 67 -36.05 -7.42 19.76
N ASN A 68 -36.93 -7.97 20.59
CA ASN A 68 -36.68 -8.19 22.00
C ASN A 68 -35.93 -9.50 22.22
N ILE A 69 -34.91 -9.46 23.08
CA ILE A 69 -34.16 -10.66 23.48
C ILE A 69 -35.05 -11.49 24.40
N SER A 70 -35.46 -12.66 23.91
CA SER A 70 -36.28 -13.61 24.66
C SER A 70 -35.92 -15.04 24.26
N THR A 71 -36.33 -16.02 25.07
CA THR A 71 -36.11 -17.45 24.80
C THR A 71 -36.85 -17.97 23.56
N ASN A 72 -37.80 -17.18 23.03
CA ASN A 72 -38.64 -17.56 21.88
C ASN A 72 -38.08 -17.03 20.55
N LEU A 73 -36.88 -16.44 20.53
CA LEU A 73 -36.26 -15.98 19.30
C LEU A 73 -35.85 -17.16 18.41
N PRO A 74 -36.20 -17.13 17.11
CA PRO A 74 -35.78 -18.19 16.21
C PRO A 74 -34.27 -18.18 16.00
N ALA A 75 -33.70 -19.33 15.69
CA ALA A 75 -32.28 -19.49 15.44
C ALA A 75 -31.79 -18.54 14.33
N ASN A 76 -30.57 -18.03 14.49
CA ASN A 76 -29.99 -17.12 13.52
C ASN A 76 -29.76 -17.84 12.18
N THR A 77 -30.15 -17.20 11.08
CA THR A 77 -30.05 -17.78 9.73
C THR A 77 -28.99 -17.04 8.91
N PRO A 78 -28.20 -17.73 8.08
CA PRO A 78 -27.15 -17.09 7.29
C PRO A 78 -27.68 -16.08 6.26
N ASP A 79 -28.89 -16.29 5.73
CA ASP A 79 -29.48 -15.42 4.71
C ASP A 79 -30.08 -14.13 5.28
N SER A 80 -30.41 -14.13 6.57
CA SER A 80 -30.94 -12.96 7.28
C SER A 80 -30.43 -12.96 8.73
N PRO A 81 -29.14 -12.61 8.93
CA PRO A 81 -28.55 -12.63 10.24
C PRO A 81 -29.17 -11.55 11.14
N TYR A 82 -29.27 -11.83 12.43
CA TYR A 82 -29.45 -10.76 13.40
C TYR A 82 -28.23 -9.85 13.40
N VAL A 83 -28.46 -8.58 13.69
CA VAL A 83 -27.42 -7.56 13.84
C VAL A 83 -27.69 -6.75 15.08
N LEU A 84 -26.64 -6.39 15.81
CA LEU A 84 -26.72 -5.42 16.90
C LEU A 84 -26.51 -4.04 16.31
N GLN A 85 -27.41 -3.10 16.58
CA GLN A 85 -27.31 -1.73 16.09
C GLN A 85 -27.30 -0.76 17.26
N ILE A 86 -26.37 0.21 17.24
CA ILE A 86 -26.36 1.32 18.18
C ILE A 86 -27.48 2.27 17.75
N VAL A 87 -28.53 2.40 18.57
CA VAL A 87 -29.70 3.24 18.30
C VAL A 87 -29.71 4.53 19.11
N GLY A 88 -28.79 4.66 20.06
CA GLY A 88 -28.57 5.88 20.82
C GLY A 88 -27.12 5.93 21.25
N ALA A 89 -26.29 6.66 20.50
CA ALA A 89 -24.93 6.94 20.91
C ALA A 89 -24.95 8.03 21.97
N HIS A 90 -24.26 7.81 23.08
CA HIS A 90 -24.09 8.81 24.11
C HIS A 90 -23.17 9.93 23.59
N PRO A 91 -23.43 11.22 23.89
CA PRO A 91 -22.61 12.32 23.39
C PRO A 91 -21.11 12.17 23.71
N ALA A 92 -20.75 11.56 24.84
CA ALA A 92 -19.36 11.30 25.19
C ALA A 92 -18.75 10.06 24.49
N SER A 93 -19.55 9.16 23.91
CA SER A 93 -19.05 8.03 23.09
C SER A 93 -18.88 8.40 21.61
N SER A 94 -19.58 9.45 21.15
CA SER A 94 -19.58 9.89 19.75
C SER A 94 -18.24 10.43 19.25
N GLY A 95 -17.17 10.40 20.05
CA GLY A 95 -15.84 10.85 19.65
C GLY A 95 -15.85 12.28 19.11
N VAL A 96 -16.80 13.11 19.57
CA VAL A 96 -16.97 14.48 19.10
C VAL A 96 -15.71 15.23 19.49
N ILE A 97 -14.85 15.46 18.51
CA ILE A 97 -13.66 16.27 18.66
C ILE A 97 -14.17 17.67 19.00
N GLU A 98 -13.79 18.17 20.18
CA GLU A 98 -14.10 19.54 20.59
C GLU A 98 -13.69 20.50 19.48
N ALA A 99 -14.53 21.49 19.19
CA ALA A 99 -14.32 22.39 18.06
C ALA A 99 -12.93 23.03 18.15
N GLU A 100 -12.53 23.45 19.35
CA GLU A 100 -11.23 24.05 19.67
C GLU A 100 -10.05 23.15 19.26
N VAL A 101 -10.18 21.84 19.45
CA VAL A 101 -9.16 20.85 19.05
C VAL A 101 -9.09 20.74 17.54
N LEU A 102 -10.25 20.74 16.86
CA LEU A 102 -10.32 20.73 15.39
C LEU A 102 -9.67 22.00 14.80
N TRP A 103 -10.02 23.19 15.32
CA TRP A 103 -9.42 24.46 14.91
C TRP A 103 -7.91 24.48 15.15
N ALA A 104 -7.43 23.94 16.27
CA ALA A 104 -6.00 23.84 16.55
C ALA A 104 -5.28 22.92 15.56
N LEU A 105 -5.90 21.81 15.17
CA LEU A 105 -5.38 20.88 14.16
C LEU A 105 -5.32 21.54 12.77
N GLU A 106 -6.40 22.19 12.34
CA GLU A 106 -6.45 22.91 11.06
C GLU A 106 -5.33 23.96 10.96
N ARG A 107 -5.14 24.75 12.02
CA ARG A 107 -4.05 25.74 12.06
C ARG A 107 -2.67 25.10 11.98
N ARG A 108 -2.46 23.96 12.66
CA ARG A 108 -1.20 23.21 12.58
C ARG A 108 -0.96 22.65 11.18
N VAL A 109 -1.97 22.07 10.56
CA VAL A 109 -1.88 21.54 9.19
C VAL A 109 -1.54 22.65 8.21
N ALA A 110 -2.25 23.78 8.26
CA ALA A 110 -1.96 24.93 7.40
C ALA A 110 -0.53 25.48 7.58
N ALA A 111 -0.02 25.48 8.82
CA ALA A 111 1.36 25.88 9.09
C ALA A 111 2.38 24.91 8.47
N LEU A 112 2.16 23.60 8.62
CA LEU A 112 3.03 22.56 8.05
C LEU A 112 3.03 22.60 6.52
N GLU A 113 1.87 22.77 5.90
CA GLU A 113 1.76 22.88 4.45
C GLU A 113 2.53 24.09 3.91
N ARG A 114 2.47 25.23 4.62
CA ARG A 114 3.26 26.41 4.26
C ARG A 114 4.77 26.12 4.37
N GLN A 115 5.21 25.51 5.47
CA GLN A 115 6.62 25.14 5.65
C GLN A 115 7.10 24.17 4.57
N LEU A 116 6.28 23.21 4.17
CA LEU A 116 6.60 22.28 3.11
C LEU A 116 6.80 22.99 1.77
N ARG A 117 5.90 23.92 1.42
CA ARG A 117 6.04 24.75 0.21
C ARG A 117 7.33 25.57 0.24
N GLU A 118 7.61 26.24 1.37
CA GLU A 118 8.84 27.04 1.54
C GLU A 118 10.10 26.18 1.38
N HIS A 119 10.14 24.99 1.98
CA HIS A 119 11.26 24.06 1.82
C HIS A 119 11.42 23.59 0.37
N GLN A 120 10.32 23.29 -0.31
CA GLN A 120 10.34 22.86 -1.70
C GLN A 120 10.87 23.97 -2.62
N GLU A 121 10.41 25.21 -2.43
CA GLU A 121 10.96 26.37 -3.14
C GLU A 121 12.45 26.58 -2.86
N ALA A 122 12.88 26.41 -1.60
CA ALA A 122 14.29 26.52 -1.23
C ALA A 122 15.18 25.45 -1.91
N LEU A 123 14.68 24.22 -2.07
CA LEU A 123 15.37 23.15 -2.79
C LEU A 123 15.53 23.45 -4.29
N TYR A 124 14.53 24.10 -4.91
CA TYR A 124 14.64 24.53 -6.30
C TYR A 124 15.52 25.78 -6.47
N ALA A 125 15.52 26.68 -5.50
CA ALA A 125 16.33 27.90 -5.53
C ALA A 125 17.83 27.62 -5.33
N THR A 126 18.20 26.62 -4.52
CA THR A 126 19.60 26.29 -4.24
C THR A 126 19.88 24.83 -4.56
N PRO A 127 20.59 24.54 -5.68
CA PRO A 127 21.02 23.18 -5.99
C PRO A 127 21.86 22.62 -4.84
N THR A 128 21.61 21.37 -4.47
CA THR A 128 22.39 20.69 -3.42
C THR A 128 23.88 20.70 -3.77
N LEU A 129 24.73 20.69 -2.74
CA LEU A 129 26.19 20.74 -2.91
C LEU A 129 26.69 19.64 -3.86
N ALA A 130 26.10 18.45 -3.79
CA ALA A 130 26.38 17.33 -4.68
C ALA A 130 26.05 17.63 -6.16
N LEU A 131 24.88 18.24 -6.43
CA LEU A 131 24.50 18.65 -7.79
C LEU A 131 25.41 19.76 -8.33
N ARG A 132 25.80 20.71 -7.47
CA ARG A 132 26.74 21.76 -7.86
C ARG A 132 28.12 21.20 -8.19
N GLU A 133 28.62 20.26 -7.40
CA GLU A 133 29.90 19.59 -7.65
C GLU A 133 29.84 18.72 -8.91
N LEU A 134 28.75 17.97 -9.12
CA LEU A 134 28.53 17.21 -10.35
C LEU A 134 28.53 18.14 -11.57
N LYS A 135 27.81 19.26 -11.51
CA LYS A 135 27.81 20.27 -12.58
C LYS A 135 29.21 20.78 -12.86
N ARG A 136 29.99 21.11 -11.82
CA ARG A 136 31.40 21.54 -11.96
C ARG A 136 32.24 20.48 -12.68
N GLN A 137 32.08 19.21 -12.32
CA GLN A 137 32.80 18.11 -12.95
C GLN A 137 32.39 17.95 -14.42
N VAL A 138 31.10 17.97 -14.73
CA VAL A 138 30.58 17.91 -16.10
C VAL A 138 31.11 19.07 -16.94
N ASP A 139 31.05 20.29 -16.42
CA ASP A 139 31.56 21.48 -17.10
C ASP A 139 33.09 21.39 -17.29
N SER A 140 33.83 20.84 -16.32
CA SER A 140 35.26 20.55 -16.48
C SER A 140 35.54 19.51 -17.56
N PHE A 141 34.74 18.45 -17.66
CA PHE A 141 34.89 17.43 -18.71
C PHE A 141 34.59 18.01 -20.08
N LYS A 142 33.51 18.79 -20.20
CA LYS A 142 33.16 19.51 -21.42
C LYS A 142 34.30 20.42 -21.88
N ASN A 143 34.84 21.25 -20.99
CA ASN A 143 35.95 22.13 -21.30
C ASN A 143 37.18 21.36 -21.78
N LYS A 144 37.49 20.22 -21.14
CA LYS A 144 38.57 19.33 -21.57
C LYS A 144 38.31 18.78 -22.98
N LEU A 145 37.11 18.32 -23.30
CA LEU A 145 36.80 17.81 -24.65
C LEU A 145 36.89 18.89 -25.72
N GLU A 146 36.52 20.12 -25.40
CA GLU A 146 36.53 21.24 -26.35
C GLU A 146 37.94 21.80 -26.60
N HIS A 147 38.78 21.88 -25.55
CA HIS A 147 40.04 22.63 -25.61
C HIS A 147 41.29 21.76 -25.61
N ASN A 148 41.13 20.44 -25.52
CA ASN A 148 42.25 19.53 -25.52
C ASN A 148 42.34 18.82 -26.88
N ASP A 149 43.39 19.15 -27.65
CA ASP A 149 43.59 18.62 -28.99
C ASP A 149 43.83 17.11 -29.07
N HIS A 150 44.06 16.39 -27.98
CA HIS A 150 44.15 14.92 -28.03
C HIS A 150 42.85 14.22 -27.62
N LEU A 151 41.91 14.95 -27.02
CA LEU A 151 40.60 14.45 -26.61
C LEU A 151 39.44 15.02 -27.45
N SER A 152 39.70 16.10 -28.20
CA SER A 152 38.75 16.69 -29.12
C SER A 152 38.55 15.75 -30.31
N TRP A 153 37.29 15.39 -30.55
CA TRP A 153 36.89 14.54 -31.67
C TRP A 153 37.37 15.11 -33.02
N LEU A 154 37.51 16.44 -33.12
CA LEU A 154 38.01 17.14 -34.30
C LEU A 154 39.49 16.88 -34.56
N SER A 155 40.28 16.70 -33.51
CA SER A 155 41.72 16.46 -33.65
C SER A 155 42.03 15.00 -33.97
N PHE A 156 41.15 14.07 -33.58
CA PHE A 156 41.19 12.69 -34.08
C PHE A 156 41.09 12.65 -35.61
N TYR A 157 40.25 13.50 -36.23
CA TYR A 157 40.17 13.61 -37.68
C TYR A 157 41.42 14.21 -38.34
N LYS A 158 42.15 15.08 -37.63
CA LYS A 158 43.39 15.69 -38.13
C LYS A 158 44.61 14.76 -38.04
N GLN A 159 44.57 13.76 -37.16
CA GLN A 159 45.61 12.73 -37.02
C GLN A 159 45.35 11.48 -37.86
N LEU A 160 44.15 11.35 -38.44
CA LEU A 160 43.92 10.33 -39.45
C LEU A 160 44.81 10.63 -40.65
N PRO A 161 45.49 9.61 -41.23
CA PRO A 161 46.20 9.78 -42.48
C PRO A 161 45.26 10.43 -43.48
N GLU A 162 45.73 11.48 -44.15
CA GLU A 162 45.02 12.11 -45.26
C GLU A 162 44.55 10.99 -46.21
N PRO A 163 43.34 11.02 -46.79
CA PRO A 163 42.82 9.93 -47.60
C PRO A 163 43.54 9.90 -48.95
N LEU A 164 44.83 9.62 -48.92
CA LEU A 164 45.69 9.38 -50.05
C LEU A 164 45.73 7.87 -50.22
N TYR A 165 44.76 7.36 -50.97
CA TYR A 165 44.92 6.12 -51.74
C TYR A 165 45.41 4.88 -50.96
N ALA A 166 45.09 4.74 -49.67
CA ALA A 166 45.46 3.53 -48.94
C ALA A 166 44.58 2.36 -49.43
N ASP A 167 45.20 1.36 -50.07
CA ASP A 167 44.55 0.14 -50.55
C ASP A 167 43.68 -0.56 -49.49
N SER A 168 43.94 -0.32 -48.20
CA SER A 168 43.13 -0.77 -47.06
C SER A 168 41.69 -0.21 -47.07
N CYS A 169 41.48 1.05 -47.47
CA CYS A 169 40.15 1.65 -47.63
C CYS A 169 39.42 1.10 -48.87
N ARG A 170 40.16 0.74 -49.91
CA ARG A 170 39.62 0.09 -51.13
C ARG A 170 39.05 -1.29 -50.83
N ARG A 171 39.67 -2.07 -49.93
CA ARG A 171 39.14 -3.37 -49.48
C ARG A 171 37.80 -3.23 -48.73
N LEU A 172 37.60 -2.14 -47.99
CA LEU A 172 36.32 -1.85 -47.33
C LEU A 172 35.23 -1.45 -48.34
N GLN A 173 35.60 -0.78 -49.43
CA GLN A 173 34.70 -0.52 -50.56
C GLN A 173 34.28 -1.82 -51.26
N TYR A 174 35.17 -2.81 -51.37
CA TYR A 174 34.85 -4.12 -51.99
C TYR A 174 33.84 -4.96 -51.18
N ARG A 175 33.69 -4.68 -49.87
CA ARG A 175 32.60 -5.27 -49.06
C ARG A 175 31.25 -4.62 -49.33
N ARG A 176 31.19 -3.38 -49.82
CA ARG A 176 29.91 -2.76 -50.23
C ARG A 176 29.55 -3.29 -51.62
N LYS A 177 28.50 -4.12 -51.69
CA LYS A 177 27.90 -4.52 -52.97
C LYS A 177 27.44 -3.26 -53.72
N SER A 178 27.63 -3.22 -55.04
CA SER A 178 27.20 -2.09 -55.87
C SER A 178 25.70 -1.85 -55.71
N ASP A 179 25.24 -0.61 -55.84
CA ASP A 179 23.82 -0.28 -55.68
C ASP A 179 22.94 -0.99 -56.72
N SER A 180 23.49 -1.33 -57.89
CA SER A 180 22.85 -2.19 -58.89
C SER A 180 22.58 -3.61 -58.35
N MET A 181 23.57 -4.21 -57.67
CA MET A 181 23.40 -5.52 -57.04
C MET A 181 22.36 -5.46 -55.91
N LYS A 182 22.40 -4.41 -55.08
CA LYS A 182 21.40 -4.21 -54.01
C LYS A 182 20.00 -4.04 -54.60
N ARG A 183 19.85 -3.30 -55.71
CA ARG A 183 18.58 -3.08 -56.40
C ARG A 183 18.04 -4.40 -56.97
N LYS A 184 18.87 -5.20 -57.63
CA LYS A 184 18.49 -6.54 -58.11
C LYS A 184 18.05 -7.49 -57.00
N VAL A 185 18.74 -7.46 -55.84
CA VAL A 185 18.33 -8.26 -54.68
C VAL A 185 16.98 -7.79 -54.14
N ARG A 186 16.75 -6.47 -54.06
CA ARG A 186 15.45 -5.90 -53.66
C ARG A 186 14.33 -6.27 -54.62
N GLU A 187 14.54 -6.14 -55.94
CA GLU A 187 13.57 -6.54 -56.96
C GLU A 187 13.28 -8.04 -56.91
N LYS A 188 14.30 -8.89 -56.79
CA LYS A 188 14.09 -10.33 -56.60
C LYS A 188 13.27 -10.62 -55.34
N PHE A 189 13.55 -9.91 -54.25
CA PHE A 189 12.80 -10.10 -53.01
C PHE A 189 11.34 -9.66 -53.14
N LEU A 190 11.09 -8.53 -53.81
CA LEU A 190 9.75 -8.04 -54.11
C LEU A 190 8.99 -8.99 -55.05
N ASN A 191 9.65 -9.60 -56.03
CA ASN A 191 9.02 -10.53 -56.97
C ASN A 191 8.76 -11.94 -56.41
N MET A 192 9.23 -12.23 -55.19
CA MET A 192 8.91 -13.48 -54.48
C MET A 192 7.61 -13.38 -53.66
N TRP A 193 6.99 -12.19 -53.60
CA TRP A 193 5.72 -11.92 -52.93
C TRP A 193 4.69 -11.38 -53.92
#